data_AF-A0A2V1JSG0-F1
#
_entry.id   AF-A0A2V1JSG0-F1
#
_cell.length_a   1.000
_cell.length_b   1.000
_cell.length_c   1.000
_cell.angle_alpha   90.00
_cell.angle_beta   90.00
_cell.angle_gamma   90.00
#
_symmetry.space_group_name_H-M   'P 1'
#
loop_
_entity.id
_entity.type
_entity.pdbx_description
1 polymer ?
#
loop_
_entity_poly.entity_id
_entity_poly.type
_entity_poly.pdbx_seq_one_letter_code
_entity_poly.pdbx_strand_id
1 'polypeptide(L)'
;MEKIQKNCYRILKLMRNAMQHNLSGVTIGPQEYIFSYSNRNTVFQLEISRAAVEYLYSIILNLIKGQVYGLITLGHYEETLKEFYKRMLSGIVVLEDEFGTGVSNQISGMLQGFRVGVRYPLENPRFYKETEDEVIFLFYETGSQKYAVDYMYYLRDNCYVLPEEFLMRNR
;
A
#
# COMPACT_ATOMS: atom_id res chain seq x y z
N MET A 1 7.37 -7.86 7.12
CA MET A 1 7.29 -6.62 7.93
C MET A 1 8.66 -6.00 8.21
N GLU A 2 9.61 -6.74 8.75
CA GLU A 2 10.95 -6.25 9.15
C GLU A 2 11.70 -5.47 8.04
N LYS A 3 11.66 -5.95 6.79
CA LYS A 3 12.28 -5.26 5.64
C LYS A 3 11.70 -3.86 5.39
N ILE A 4 10.38 -3.70 5.54
CA ILE A 4 9.70 -2.41 5.36
C ILE A 4 10.16 -1.43 6.43
N GLN A 5 10.19 -1.87 7.69
CA GLN A 5 10.63 -1.05 8.83
C GLN A 5 12.09 -0.59 8.67
N LYS A 6 13.01 -1.53 8.35
CA LYS A 6 14.43 -1.21 8.13
C LYS A 6 14.61 -0.19 7.00
N ASN A 7 13.86 -0.33 5.91
CA ASN A 7 13.94 0.61 4.79
C ASN A 7 13.35 1.98 5.11
N CYS A 8 12.22 2.04 5.81
CA CYS A 8 11.66 3.30 6.29
C CYS A 8 12.64 4.02 7.23
N TYR A 9 13.22 3.29 8.19
CA TYR A 9 14.25 3.83 9.09
C TYR A 9 15.45 4.36 8.32
N ARG A 10 15.92 3.61 7.32
CA ARG A 10 17.04 4.02 6.47
C ARG A 10 16.76 5.33 5.74
N ILE A 11 15.60 5.45 5.09
CA ILE A 11 15.20 6.69 4.38
C ILE A 11 15.12 7.87 5.37
N LEU A 12 14.46 7.67 6.52
CA LEU A 12 14.35 8.70 7.56
C LEU A 12 15.72 9.14 8.09
N LYS A 13 16.67 8.21 8.28
CA LYS A 13 18.04 8.50 8.71
C LYS A 13 18.74 9.41 7.70
N LEU A 14 18.63 9.13 6.39
CA LEU A 14 19.24 9.96 5.34
C LEU A 14 18.64 11.37 5.32
N MET A 15 17.30 11.47 5.34
CA MET A 15 16.59 12.75 5.39
C MET A 15 17.01 13.57 6.62
N ARG A 16 17.00 12.97 7.81
CA ARG A 16 17.39 13.61 9.07
C ARG A 16 18.85 14.07 9.03
N ASN A 17 19.77 13.23 8.54
CA ASN A 17 21.18 13.57 8.50
C ASN A 17 21.47 14.75 7.57
N ALA A 18 20.83 14.79 6.41
CA ALA A 18 20.96 15.92 5.48
C ALA A 18 20.40 17.20 6.12
N MET A 19 19.20 17.16 6.69
CA MET A 19 18.60 18.32 7.36
C MET A 19 19.43 18.84 8.54
N GLN A 20 20.03 17.96 9.34
CA GLN A 20 20.77 18.36 10.54
C GLN A 20 22.21 18.79 10.26
N HIS A 21 22.87 18.17 9.29
CA HIS A 21 24.32 18.32 9.10
C HIS A 21 24.71 18.95 7.76
N ASN A 22 23.80 19.05 6.78
CA ASN A 22 24.08 19.66 5.47
C ASN A 22 22.80 20.27 4.85
N LEU A 23 22.28 21.33 5.46
CA LEU A 23 21.07 21.98 4.96
C LEU A 23 21.22 22.51 3.52
N SER A 24 22.44 22.91 3.13
CA SER A 24 22.78 23.29 1.74
C SER A 24 22.65 22.15 0.73
N GLY A 25 22.67 20.90 1.18
CA GLY A 25 22.43 19.72 0.35
C GLY A 25 20.96 19.28 0.30
N VAL A 26 20.03 20.07 0.87
CA VAL A 26 18.60 19.79 0.83
C VAL A 26 17.93 20.71 -0.18
N THR A 27 17.32 20.13 -1.20
CA THR A 27 16.47 20.87 -2.16
C THR A 27 15.03 20.42 -2.00
N ILE A 28 14.14 21.39 -1.81
CA ILE A 28 12.69 21.18 -1.74
C ILE A 28 12.08 21.70 -3.04
N GLY A 29 11.82 20.80 -3.97
CA GLY A 29 11.15 21.10 -5.23
C GLY A 29 9.62 21.02 -5.10
N PRO A 30 8.88 21.41 -6.15
CA PRO A 30 7.43 21.30 -6.19
C PRO A 30 6.94 19.84 -6.18
N GLN A 31 7.71 18.92 -6.78
CA GLN A 31 7.35 17.51 -6.97
C GLN A 31 8.26 16.52 -6.23
N GLU A 32 9.42 16.97 -5.75
CA GLU A 32 10.47 16.10 -5.24
C GLU A 32 11.28 16.76 -4.13
N TYR A 33 11.95 15.90 -3.38
CA TYR A 33 12.91 16.26 -2.36
C TYR A 33 14.24 15.61 -2.71
N ILE A 34 15.30 16.41 -2.70
CA ILE A 34 16.67 15.94 -2.93
C ILE A 34 17.46 16.17 -1.65
N PHE A 35 18.11 15.12 -1.17
CA PHE A 35 18.98 15.14 -0.01
C PHE A 35 20.34 14.60 -0.42
N SER A 36 21.33 15.48 -0.44
CA SER A 36 22.71 15.14 -0.76
C SER A 36 23.60 15.45 0.43
N TYR A 37 24.53 14.56 0.73
CA TYR A 37 25.50 14.76 1.79
C TYR A 37 26.85 14.24 1.34
N SER A 38 27.87 15.07 1.53
CA SER A 38 29.27 14.68 1.33
C SER A 38 30.09 15.31 2.45
N ASN A 39 30.58 14.48 3.37
CA ASN A 39 31.50 14.91 4.41
C ASN A 39 32.39 13.75 4.85
N ARG A 40 33.70 13.99 4.89
CA ARG A 40 34.73 12.98 5.15
C ARG A 40 34.53 11.75 4.25
N ASN A 41 34.24 10.59 4.84
CA ASN A 41 34.04 9.32 4.14
C ASN A 41 32.55 8.95 3.96
N THR A 42 31.64 9.83 4.36
CA THR A 42 30.20 9.58 4.27
C THR A 42 29.66 10.38 3.10
N VAL A 43 29.28 9.66 2.04
CA VAL A 43 28.57 10.20 0.89
C VAL A 43 27.24 9.47 0.78
N PHE A 44 26.16 10.23 0.66
CA PHE A 44 24.85 9.66 0.35
C PHE A 44 24.03 10.62 -0.50
N GLN A 45 23.12 10.05 -1.27
CA GLN A 45 22.16 10.78 -2.08
C GLN A 45 20.80 10.11 -2.01
N LEU A 46 19.77 10.91 -1.79
CA LEU A 46 18.38 10.49 -1.81
C LEU A 46 17.59 11.48 -2.66
N GLU A 47 16.91 10.98 -3.67
CA GLU A 47 15.95 11.72 -4.48
C GLU A 47 14.62 10.99 -4.39
N ILE A 48 13.62 11.67 -3.83
CA ILE A 48 12.33 11.08 -3.49
C ILE A 48 11.19 12.04 -3.86
N SER A 49 10.18 11.52 -4.54
CA SER A 49 9.00 12.29 -4.90
C SER A 49 8.19 12.68 -3.67
N ARG A 50 7.44 13.78 -3.77
CA ARG A 50 6.57 14.25 -2.68
C ARG A 50 5.52 13.21 -2.30
N ALA A 51 4.93 12.58 -3.31
CA ALA A 51 3.98 11.48 -3.10
C ALA A 51 4.63 10.29 -2.36
N ALA A 52 5.89 9.95 -2.64
CA ALA A 52 6.58 8.89 -1.92
C ALA A 52 6.83 9.24 -0.44
N VAL A 53 7.09 10.51 -0.11
CA VAL A 53 7.19 10.97 1.29
C VAL A 53 5.84 10.85 2.01
N GLU A 54 4.72 11.14 1.33
CA GLU A 54 3.38 10.94 1.88
C GLU A 54 3.13 9.46 2.21
N TYR A 55 3.47 8.54 1.29
CA TYR A 55 3.37 7.09 1.57
C TYR A 55 4.30 6.64 2.70
N LEU A 56 5.53 7.17 2.77
CA LEU A 56 6.44 6.90 3.90
C LEU A 56 5.79 7.31 5.23
N TYR A 57 5.18 8.50 5.28
CA TYR A 57 4.47 8.97 6.47
C TYR A 57 3.25 8.10 6.81
N SER A 58 2.47 7.68 5.82
CA SER A 58 1.36 6.74 6.01
C SER A 58 1.82 5.40 6.58
N ILE A 59 2.93 4.85 6.09
CA ILE A 59 3.52 3.61 6.63
C ILE A 59 3.92 3.80 8.10
N ILE A 60 4.62 4.89 8.41
CA ILE A 60 5.06 5.19 9.79
C ILE A 60 3.85 5.31 10.73
N LEU A 61 2.81 6.04 10.32
CA LEU A 61 1.59 6.18 11.11
C LEU A 61 0.91 4.84 11.37
N ASN A 62 0.83 3.96 10.36
CA ASN A 62 0.27 2.62 10.52
C ASN A 62 1.12 1.76 11.45
N LEU A 63 2.45 1.83 11.35
CA LEU A 63 3.36 1.11 12.24
C LEU A 63 3.28 1.59 13.70
N ILE A 64 3.07 2.88 13.94
CA ILE A 64 2.95 3.47 15.30
C ILE A 64 1.57 3.20 15.90
N LYS A 65 0.50 3.47 15.14
CA LYS A 65 -0.88 3.30 15.64
C LYS A 65 -1.27 1.83 15.77
N GLY A 66 -0.55 0.93 15.11
CA GLY A 66 -0.92 -0.47 15.02
C GLY A 66 -2.21 -0.66 14.22
N GLN A 67 -2.80 -1.85 14.33
CA GLN A 67 -4.07 -2.15 13.69
C GLN A 67 -5.18 -1.33 14.34
N VAL A 68 -5.77 -0.41 13.57
CA VAL A 68 -6.99 0.31 13.98
C VAL A 68 -8.18 -0.60 13.63
N TYR A 69 -8.65 -1.36 14.63
CA TYR A 69 -9.80 -2.27 14.53
C TYR A 69 -11.13 -1.48 14.57
N GLY A 70 -12.20 -1.88 13.86
CA GLY A 70 -12.80 -3.24 13.91
C GLY A 70 -13.39 -3.82 12.62
N LEU A 71 -12.93 -3.42 11.43
CA LEU A 71 -13.40 -3.98 10.13
C LEU A 71 -12.29 -4.64 9.28
N ILE A 72 -11.03 -4.58 9.72
CA ILE A 72 -9.87 -4.90 8.87
C ILE A 72 -9.19 -6.17 9.42
N THR A 73 -9.12 -7.23 8.61
CA THR A 73 -8.37 -8.46 8.98
C THR A 73 -6.86 -8.21 8.93
N LEU A 74 -6.06 -9.08 9.56
CA LEU A 74 -4.60 -9.02 9.49
C LEU A 74 -4.07 -8.99 8.04
N GLY A 75 -4.69 -9.77 7.14
CA GLY A 75 -4.33 -9.78 5.73
C GLY A 75 -4.55 -8.44 5.04
N HIS A 76 -5.69 -7.78 5.29
CA HIS A 76 -5.96 -6.46 4.70
C HIS A 76 -4.96 -5.40 5.19
N TYR A 77 -4.58 -5.44 6.46
CA TYR A 77 -3.55 -4.56 7.02
C TYR A 77 -2.20 -4.78 6.35
N GLU A 78 -1.78 -6.04 6.20
CA GLU A 78 -0.52 -6.39 5.55
C GLU A 78 -0.48 -5.98 4.07
N GLU A 79 -1.56 -6.21 3.33
CA GLU A 79 -1.65 -5.82 1.92
C GLU A 79 -1.65 -4.30 1.74
N THR A 80 -2.35 -3.56 2.60
CA THR A 80 -2.33 -2.09 2.59
C THR A 80 -0.92 -1.57 2.81
N LEU A 81 -0.20 -2.12 3.80
CA LEU A 81 1.19 -1.74 4.05
C LEU A 81 2.12 -2.10 2.90
N LYS A 82 1.94 -3.25 2.26
CA LYS A 82 2.71 -3.66 1.07
C LYS A 82 2.49 -2.68 -0.08
N GLU A 83 1.24 -2.27 -0.33
CA GLU A 83 0.92 -1.34 -1.42
C GLU A 83 1.51 0.05 -1.15
N PHE A 84 1.37 0.59 0.06
CA PHE A 84 2.02 1.85 0.42
C PHE A 84 3.53 1.79 0.25
N TYR A 85 4.13 0.67 0.68
CA TYR A 85 5.56 0.47 0.54
C TYR A 85 6.00 0.37 -0.92
N LYS A 86 5.24 -0.31 -1.78
CA LYS A 86 5.49 -0.36 -3.23
C LYS A 86 5.42 1.01 -3.88
N ARG A 87 4.41 1.81 -3.52
CA ARG A 87 4.25 3.18 -4.04
C ARG A 87 5.35 4.12 -3.56
N MET A 88 5.73 4.03 -2.29
CA MET A 88 6.88 4.76 -1.75
C MET A 88 8.15 4.45 -2.55
N LEU A 89 8.46 3.17 -2.77
CA LEU A 89 9.64 2.76 -3.54
C LEU A 89 9.59 3.27 -4.99
N SER A 90 8.43 3.24 -5.63
CA SER A 90 8.29 3.71 -7.03
C SER A 90 8.57 5.20 -7.21
N GLY A 91 8.49 6.00 -6.13
CA GLY A 91 8.82 7.42 -6.17
C GLY A 91 10.23 7.74 -5.66
N ILE A 92 11.07 6.74 -5.38
CA ILE A 92 12.49 6.95 -5.08
C ILE A 92 13.28 6.81 -6.37
N VAL A 93 13.87 7.90 -6.83
CA VAL A 93 14.68 7.94 -8.06
C VAL A 93 16.12 7.54 -7.76
N VAL A 94 16.68 8.09 -6.68
CA VAL A 94 18.03 7.80 -6.21
C VAL A 94 17.98 7.47 -4.73
N LEU A 95 18.67 6.40 -4.34
CA LEU A 95 18.93 6.09 -2.95
C LEU A 95 20.27 5.39 -2.84
N GLU A 96 21.29 6.16 -2.49
CA GLU A 96 22.66 5.71 -2.26
C GLU A 96 23.00 6.06 -0.82
N ASP A 97 23.46 5.07 -0.05
CA ASP A 97 23.92 5.29 1.31
C ASP A 97 25.43 5.16 1.44
N GLU A 98 25.92 5.42 2.65
CA GLU A 98 27.31 5.29 3.05
C GLU A 98 27.91 3.88 2.87
N PHE A 99 27.08 2.87 2.56
CA PHE A 99 27.48 1.49 2.29
C PHE A 99 27.46 1.15 0.79
N GLY A 100 27.10 2.10 -0.08
CA GLY A 100 26.98 1.89 -1.53
C GLY A 100 25.83 0.94 -1.92
N THR A 101 24.96 0.59 -0.99
CA THR A 101 23.92 -0.42 -1.20
C THR A 101 22.62 0.24 -1.61
N GLY A 102 22.42 0.56 -2.90
CA GLY A 102 21.13 1.11 -3.33
C GLY A 102 19.95 0.23 -2.90
N VAL A 103 18.76 0.81 -2.68
CA VAL A 103 17.57 -0.02 -2.46
C VAL A 103 17.33 -0.79 -3.75
N SER A 104 17.76 -2.05 -3.75
CA SER A 104 17.56 -2.98 -4.85
C SER A 104 16.07 -3.01 -5.20
N ASN A 105 15.76 -2.52 -6.41
CA ASN A 105 14.43 -2.57 -7.04
C ASN A 105 13.92 -4.00 -7.28
N GLN A 106 14.53 -5.02 -6.69
CA GLN A 106 14.06 -6.42 -6.71
C GLN A 106 12.83 -6.66 -5.82
N ILE A 107 11.83 -5.78 -5.90
CA ILE A 107 10.46 -6.10 -5.46
C ILE A 107 9.53 -6.23 -6.68
N SER A 108 10.07 -6.11 -7.90
CA SER A 108 9.31 -6.25 -9.15
C SER A 108 8.93 -7.70 -9.53
N GLY A 109 9.41 -8.73 -8.85
CA GLY A 109 9.22 -10.13 -9.29
C GLY A 109 8.00 -10.86 -8.71
N MET A 110 7.72 -10.71 -7.42
CA MET A 110 6.74 -11.58 -6.73
C MET A 110 5.36 -10.97 -6.49
N LEU A 111 5.15 -9.69 -6.83
CA LEU A 111 3.92 -8.96 -6.50
C LEU A 111 3.17 -8.41 -7.73
N GLN A 112 3.44 -8.95 -8.92
CA GLN A 112 2.76 -8.59 -10.18
C GLN A 112 1.32 -9.13 -10.30
N GLY A 113 0.78 -9.78 -9.27
CA GLY A 113 -0.46 -10.57 -9.38
C GLY A 113 -1.75 -9.96 -8.80
N PHE A 114 -1.71 -8.91 -7.98
CA PHE A 114 -2.92 -8.41 -7.32
C PHE A 114 -3.29 -6.99 -7.78
N ARG A 115 -4.44 -6.89 -8.46
CA ARG A 115 -5.04 -5.62 -8.84
C ARG A 115 -5.72 -4.99 -7.62
N VAL A 116 -5.12 -3.93 -7.09
CA VAL A 116 -5.74 -3.09 -6.07
C VAL A 116 -6.78 -2.19 -6.76
N GLY A 117 -8.02 -2.65 -6.81
CA GLY A 117 -9.18 -1.85 -7.21
C GLY A 117 -9.89 -1.28 -5.98
N VAL A 118 -10.52 -0.11 -6.11
CA VAL A 118 -11.48 0.39 -5.11
C VAL A 118 -12.63 -0.61 -5.06
N ARG A 119 -12.86 -1.24 -3.91
CA ARG A 119 -13.97 -2.18 -3.73
C ARG A 119 -15.16 -1.45 -3.13
N TYR A 120 -16.31 -1.52 -3.80
CA TYR A 120 -17.55 -0.97 -3.28
C TYR A 120 -18.37 -2.11 -2.66
N PRO A 121 -18.81 -2.00 -1.40
CA PRO A 121 -19.77 -2.93 -0.85
C PRO A 121 -21.11 -2.75 -1.56
N LEU A 122 -21.62 -3.81 -2.19
CA LEU A 122 -23.00 -3.82 -2.65
C LEU A 122 -23.89 -4.25 -1.48
N GLU A 123 -24.60 -3.29 -0.90
CA GLU A 123 -25.60 -3.55 0.13
C GLU A 123 -26.90 -4.06 -0.51
N ASN A 124 -27.49 -5.11 0.06
CA ASN A 124 -28.76 -5.72 -0.36
C ASN A 124 -28.81 -6.25 -1.81
N PRO A 125 -27.93 -7.20 -2.20
CA PRO A 125 -28.10 -7.89 -3.49
C PRO A 125 -29.47 -8.58 -3.54
N ARG A 126 -30.20 -8.46 -4.66
CA ARG A 126 -31.48 -9.15 -4.81
C ARG A 126 -31.23 -10.66 -4.97
N PHE A 127 -31.97 -11.47 -4.22
CA PHE A 127 -31.85 -12.92 -4.26
C PHE A 127 -32.65 -13.51 -5.43
N TYR A 128 -32.03 -14.44 -6.17
CA TYR A 128 -32.73 -15.31 -7.09
C TYR A 128 -33.22 -16.58 -6.38
N LYS A 129 -32.37 -17.17 -5.54
CA LYS A 129 -32.64 -18.43 -4.82
C LYS A 129 -31.75 -18.55 -3.58
N GLU A 130 -32.31 -19.03 -2.48
CA GLU A 130 -31.59 -19.39 -1.25
C GLU A 130 -32.07 -20.78 -0.82
N THR A 131 -31.15 -21.73 -0.66
CA THR A 131 -31.38 -23.06 -0.09
C THR A 131 -30.36 -23.34 1.02
N GLU A 132 -30.47 -24.48 1.71
CA GLU A 132 -29.48 -24.87 2.71
C GLU A 132 -28.06 -25.02 2.14
N ASP A 133 -27.94 -25.35 0.85
CA ASP A 133 -26.66 -25.65 0.19
C ASP A 133 -26.18 -24.55 -0.78
N GLU A 134 -27.07 -23.67 -1.26
CA GLU A 134 -26.76 -22.72 -2.33
C GLU A 134 -27.44 -21.36 -2.13
N VAL A 135 -26.70 -20.28 -2.43
CA VAL A 135 -27.22 -18.91 -2.51
C VAL A 135 -26.92 -18.36 -3.91
N ILE A 136 -27.97 -17.95 -4.65
CA ILE A 136 -27.87 -17.39 -6.00
C ILE A 136 -28.30 -15.93 -5.99
N PHE A 137 -27.39 -15.06 -6.41
CA PHE A 137 -27.58 -13.61 -6.49
C PHE A 137 -28.06 -13.17 -7.88
N LEU A 138 -29.01 -12.23 -7.95
CA LEU A 138 -29.29 -11.47 -9.17
C LEU A 138 -28.23 -10.37 -9.30
N PHE A 139 -27.32 -10.54 -10.24
CA PHE A 139 -26.21 -9.62 -10.48
C PHE A 139 -26.72 -8.25 -11.00
N TYR A 140 -26.22 -7.15 -10.44
CA TYR A 140 -26.35 -5.83 -11.04
C TYR A 140 -25.02 -5.46 -11.70
N GLU A 141 -25.03 -5.16 -13.00
CA GLU A 141 -23.88 -4.51 -13.62
C GLU A 141 -23.69 -3.13 -12.97
N THR A 142 -22.60 -2.95 -12.22
CA THR A 142 -22.31 -1.71 -11.50
C THR A 142 -21.93 -0.54 -12.42
N GLY A 143 -22.10 -0.66 -13.75
CA GLY A 143 -21.80 0.38 -14.75
C GLY A 143 -20.31 0.77 -14.85
N SER A 144 -19.48 0.42 -13.87
CA SER A 144 -18.06 0.68 -13.82
C SER A 144 -17.28 -0.64 -13.91
N GLN A 145 -17.01 -1.10 -15.12
CA GLN A 145 -16.17 -2.29 -15.41
C GLN A 145 -14.72 -2.19 -14.89
N LYS A 146 -14.35 -1.10 -14.20
CA LYS A 146 -12.99 -0.80 -13.76
C LYS A 146 -12.64 -1.31 -12.36
N TYR A 147 -13.60 -1.80 -11.58
CA TYR A 147 -13.43 -2.05 -10.15
C TYR A 147 -13.98 -3.41 -9.73
N ALA A 148 -13.30 -4.09 -8.80
CA ALA A 148 -13.75 -5.34 -8.20
C ALA A 148 -14.83 -5.05 -7.14
N VAL A 149 -15.85 -5.91 -7.02
CA VAL A 149 -16.97 -5.73 -6.10
C VAL A 149 -16.93 -6.79 -4.99
N ASP A 150 -17.13 -6.37 -3.73
CA ASP A 150 -17.37 -7.29 -2.62
C ASP A 150 -18.88 -7.31 -2.31
N TYR A 151 -19.45 -8.50 -2.15
CA TYR A 151 -20.86 -8.70 -1.87
C TYR A 151 -21.08 -8.85 -0.37
N MET A 152 -21.96 -8.03 0.20
CA MET A 152 -22.38 -8.18 1.59
C MET A 152 -23.67 -9.02 1.65
N TYR A 153 -23.60 -10.12 2.39
CA TYR A 153 -24.69 -11.08 2.54
C TYR A 153 -25.10 -11.18 4.01
N TYR A 154 -26.38 -10.96 4.30
CA TYR A 154 -26.92 -11.07 5.65
C TYR A 154 -27.71 -12.37 5.79
N LEU A 155 -27.28 -13.23 6.71
CA LEU A 155 -27.95 -14.51 7.02
C LEU A 155 -28.04 -14.70 8.53
N ARG A 156 -29.26 -14.87 9.04
CA ARG A 156 -29.54 -15.14 10.48
C ARG A 156 -28.75 -14.19 11.39
N ASP A 157 -28.90 -12.89 11.15
CA ASP A 157 -28.22 -11.79 11.86
C ASP A 157 -26.70 -11.70 11.71
N ASN A 158 -26.08 -12.53 10.86
CA ASN A 158 -24.66 -12.46 10.53
C ASN A 158 -24.43 -11.79 9.18
N CYS A 159 -23.40 -10.96 9.08
CA CYS A 159 -22.95 -10.36 7.83
C CYS A 159 -21.72 -11.08 7.30
N TYR A 160 -21.80 -11.55 6.06
CA TYR A 160 -20.74 -12.21 5.31
C TYR A 160 -20.27 -11.29 4.18
N VAL A 161 -18.95 -11.14 4.04
CA VAL A 161 -18.35 -10.38 2.93
C VAL A 161 -17.76 -11.40 1.95
N LEU A 162 -18.29 -11.43 0.74
CA LEU A 162 -17.96 -12.37 -0.33
C LEU A 162 -17.29 -11.62 -1.48
N PRO A 163 -15.97 -11.81 -1.70
CA PRO A 163 -15.29 -11.23 -2.85
C PRO A 163 -15.80 -11.83 -4.17
N GLU A 164 -15.92 -11.01 -5.24
CA GLU A 164 -16.39 -11.46 -6.57
C GLU A 164 -15.60 -12.67 -7.09
N GLU A 165 -14.31 -12.81 -6.75
CA GLU A 165 -13.46 -13.88 -7.26
C GLU A 165 -13.87 -15.28 -6.77
N PHE A 166 -14.69 -15.37 -5.72
CA PHE A 166 -15.21 -16.64 -5.19
C PHE A 166 -16.58 -17.02 -5.77
N LEU A 167 -17.17 -16.18 -6.63
CA LEU A 167 -18.49 -16.44 -7.22
C LEU A 167 -18.36 -17.20 -8.54
N MET A 168 -19.14 -18.27 -8.70
CA MET A 168 -19.28 -18.96 -9.98
C MET A 168 -20.38 -18.30 -10.81
N ARG A 169 -20.07 -17.93 -12.06
CA ARG A 169 -21.06 -17.43 -13.01
C ARG A 169 -21.81 -18.61 -13.65
N ASN A 170 -23.06 -18.79 -13.27
CA ASN A 170 -23.97 -19.66 -14.01
C ASN A 170 -24.42 -18.90 -15.28
N ARG A 171 -24.17 -19.49 -16.46
CA ARG A 171 -24.66 -18.98 -17.75
C ARG A 171 -26.04 -19.54 -18.06
#